data_AF-A0A0K0D4F1-F1
#
_entry.id   AF-A0A0K0D4F1-F1
#
_cell.length_a   1.000
_cell.length_b   1.000
_cell.length_c   1.000
_cell.angle_alpha   90.00
_cell.angle_beta   90.00
_cell.angle_gamma   90.00
#
_symmetry.space_group_name_H-M   'P 1'
#
loop_
_entity.id
_entity.type
_entity.pdbx_description
1 polymer ?
#
loop_
_entity_poly.entity_id
_entity_poly.type
_entity_poly.pdbx_seq_one_letter_code
_entity_poly.pdbx_strand_id
1 'polypeptide(L)'
;MLVGLVVERYDDELVIYCRSGDYRVSLPEFGAEFEVGTWVGVKVSDDEVEITGILNVDGLPEVRVVCGKAEVSVYFHVVLLLLSHF
;
A
#
# COMPACT_ATOMS: atom_id res chain seq x y z
N MET A 1 7.70 4.43 12.26
CA MET A 1 7.58 4.29 10.80
C MET A 1 7.04 2.90 10.51
N LEU A 2 5.94 2.83 9.77
CA LEU A 2 5.28 1.60 9.35
C LEU A 2 5.57 1.36 7.87
N VAL A 3 5.47 0.10 7.46
CA VAL A 3 5.47 -0.28 6.05
C VAL A 3 4.01 -0.45 5.64
N GLY A 4 3.63 0.27 4.59
CA GLY A 4 2.29 0.22 3.99
C GLY A 4 2.35 -0.23 2.54
N LEU A 5 1.28 -0.85 2.08
CA LEU A 5 1.08 -1.23 0.68
C LEU A 5 -0.03 -0.38 0.10
N VAL A 6 0.21 0.28 -1.04
CA VAL A 6 -0.85 0.96 -1.79
C VAL A 6 -1.75 -0.10 -2.40
N VAL A 7 -3.01 -0.17 -1.95
CA VAL A 7 -3.98 -1.18 -2.40
C VAL A 7 -5.04 -0.62 -3.33
N GLU A 8 -5.35 0.68 -3.21
CA GLU A 8 -6.25 1.40 -4.10
C GLU A 8 -5.72 2.82 -4.35
N ARG A 9 -6.05 3.34 -5.53
CA ARG A 9 -5.74 4.71 -5.95
C ARG A 9 -6.97 5.36 -6.53
N TYR A 10 -7.31 6.53 -6.00
CA TYR A 10 -8.34 7.43 -6.48
C TYR A 10 -7.66 8.66 -7.13
N ASP A 11 -8.44 9.56 -7.72
CA ASP A 11 -7.91 10.76 -8.38
C ASP A 11 -7.12 11.66 -7.41
N ASP A 12 -7.57 11.77 -6.15
CA ASP A 12 -7.00 12.65 -5.12
C ASP A 12 -6.57 11.93 -3.83
N GLU A 13 -6.72 10.60 -3.75
CA GLU A 13 -6.41 9.82 -2.55
C GLU A 13 -5.75 8.46 -2.87
N LEU A 14 -4.99 7.94 -1.90
CA LEU A 14 -4.44 6.60 -1.87
C LEU A 14 -4.99 5.85 -0.66
N VAL A 15 -5.31 4.57 -0.84
CA VAL A 15 -5.61 3.65 0.26
C VAL A 15 -4.37 2.80 0.51
N ILE A 16 -3.86 2.88 1.73
CA ILE A 16 -2.67 2.18 2.17
C ILE A 16 -3.05 1.16 3.23
N TYR A 17 -2.85 -0.11 2.90
CA TYR A 17 -2.95 -1.20 3.85
C TYR A 17 -1.69 -1.25 4.71
N CYS A 18 -1.83 -1.12 6.03
CA CYS A 18 -0.76 -1.36 6.99
C CYS A 18 -1.17 -2.48 7.95
N ARG A 19 -0.20 -3.11 8.62
CA ARG A 19 -0.49 -4.11 9.67
C ARG A 19 -1.36 -3.54 10.81
N SER A 20 -1.29 -2.22 11.04
CA SER A 20 -2.05 -1.53 12.08
C SER A 20 -3.47 -1.15 11.64
N GLY A 21 -3.82 -1.32 10.36
CA GLY A 21 -5.09 -0.91 9.77
C GLY A 21 -4.91 -0.25 8.40
N ASP A 22 -6.05 0.06 7.77
CA ASP A 22 -6.10 0.73 6.47
C ASP A 22 -6.19 2.25 6.67
N TYR A 23 -5.40 2.99 5.89
CA TYR A 23 -5.33 4.44 5.96
C TYR A 23 -5.64 5.04 4.60
N ARG A 24 -6.50 6.07 4.59
CA ARG A 24 -6.71 6.94 3.43
C ARG A 24 -5.85 8.17 3.58
N VAL A 25 -5.05 8.46 2.57
CA VAL A 25 -4.16 9.61 2.53
C VAL A 25 -4.36 10.36 1.24
N SER A 26 -4.34 11.69 1.30
CA SER A 26 -4.39 12.52 0.10
C SER A 26 -3.16 12.25 -0.77
N LEU A 27 -3.35 12.28 -2.09
CA LEU A 27 -2.29 12.06 -3.05
C LEU A 27 -1.21 13.14 -2.86
N PRO A 28 0.04 12.79 -2.52
CA PRO A 28 1.11 13.77 -2.39
C PRO A 28 1.40 14.43 -3.76
N GLU A 29 2.08 15.57 -3.79
CA GLU A 29 2.45 16.25 -5.06
C GLU A 29 3.31 15.37 -6.00
N PHE A 30 4.00 14.36 -5.44
CA PHE A 30 4.73 13.31 -6.17
C PHE A 30 3.85 12.08 -6.49
N GLY A 31 2.54 12.24 -6.40
CA GLY A 31 1.50 11.21 -6.42
C GLY A 31 1.51 10.27 -7.63
N ALA A 32 2.09 10.72 -8.75
CA ALA A 32 2.21 9.93 -9.97
C ALA A 32 3.01 8.63 -9.75
N GLU A 33 4.01 8.65 -8.87
CA GLU A 33 4.94 7.53 -8.65
C GLU A 33 4.39 6.45 -7.71
N PHE A 34 3.25 6.71 -7.04
CA PHE A 34 2.61 5.77 -6.12
C PHE A 34 1.52 4.98 -6.86
N GLU A 35 1.92 3.86 -7.44
CA GLU A 35 1.01 2.93 -8.10
C GLU A 35 0.46 1.89 -7.12
N VAL A 36 -0.66 1.27 -7.49
CA VAL A 36 -1.21 0.16 -6.72
C VAL A 36 -0.23 -1.01 -6.77
N GLY A 37 0.07 -1.59 -5.60
CA GLY A 37 1.11 -2.60 -5.44
C GLY A 37 2.47 -2.05 -4.97
N THR A 38 2.63 -0.72 -4.91
CA THR A 38 3.85 -0.09 -4.41
C THR A 38 3.91 -0.14 -2.88
N TRP A 39 5.06 -0.53 -2.35
CA TRP A 39 5.37 -0.43 -0.93
C TRP A 39 5.82 0.98 -0.57
N VAL A 40 5.28 1.52 0.52
CA VAL A 40 5.55 2.88 0.97
C VAL A 40 5.85 2.93 2.45
N GLY A 41 6.67 3.90 2.84
CA GLY A 41 6.90 4.23 4.23
C GLY A 41 5.76 5.11 4.72
N VAL A 42 5.19 4.75 5.86
CA VAL A 42 4.07 5.48 6.46
C VAL A 42 4.47 5.95 7.85
N LYS A 43 4.19 7.22 8.13
CA LYS A 43 4.31 7.79 9.47
C LYS A 43 2.91 8.17 9.95
N VAL A 44 2.42 7.40 10.92
CA VAL A 44 1.17 7.69 11.61
C VAL A 44 1.50 8.51 12.86
N SER A 45 0.88 9.67 12.98
CA SER A 45 0.82 10.51 14.19
C SER A 45 -0.63 10.53 14.69
N ASP A 46 -0.90 11.05 15.90
CA ASP A 46 -2.23 10.95 16.55
C ASP A 46 -3.42 11.38 15.67
N ASP A 47 -3.26 12.35 14.77
CA ASP A 47 -4.33 12.87 13.89
C ASP A 47 -3.99 12.84 12.39
N GLU A 48 -2.78 12.40 11.99
CA GLU A 48 -2.32 12.51 10.61
C GLU A 48 -1.49 11.31 10.15
N VAL A 49 -1.65 10.94 8.88
CA VAL A 49 -0.89 9.89 8.23
C VAL A 49 -0.13 10.48 7.03
N GLU A 50 1.19 10.44 7.11
CA GLU A 50 2.08 10.92 6.04
C GLU A 50 2.77 9.76 5.33
N ILE A 51 2.86 9.85 4.00
CA ILE A 51 3.72 8.98 3.18
C ILE A 51 5.13 9.57 3.20
N THR A 52 6.09 8.80 3.70
CA THR A 52 7.50 9.24 3.78
C THR A 52 8.30 8.92 2.51
N GLY A 53 7.76 8.10 1.60
CA GLY A 53 8.37 7.76 0.31
C GLY A 53 8.16 6.29 -0.09
N ILE A 54 8.63 5.95 -1.30
CA ILE A 54 8.59 4.58 -1.83
C ILE A 54 9.67 3.73 -1.16
N LEU A 55 9.28 2.52 -0.74
CA LEU A 55 10.16 1.57 -0.11
C LEU A 55 10.54 0.46 -1.10
N ASN A 56 11.76 0.54 -1.62
CA ASN A 56 12.39 -0.56 -2.35
C ASN A 56 13.30 -1.32 -1.37
N VAL A 57 12.73 -2.24 -0.61
CA VAL A 57 13.45 -3.04 0.39
C VAL A 57 13.59 -4.47 -0.11
N ASP A 58 14.81 -5.02 -0.07
CA ASP A 58 15.05 -6.44 -0.33
C ASP A 58 14.19 -7.31 0.59
N GLY A 59 13.40 -8.19 0.00
CA GLY A 59 12.50 -9.11 0.70
C GLY A 59 11.03 -8.67 0.77
N LEU A 60 10.67 -7.46 0.32
CA LEU A 60 9.28 -7.12 0.07
C LEU A 60 8.83 -7.76 -1.24
N PRO A 61 7.78 -8.60 -1.23
CA PRO A 61 7.35 -9.27 -2.44
C PRO A 61 6.66 -8.27 -3.38
N GLU A 62 6.80 -8.50 -4.68
CA GLU A 62 6.00 -7.78 -5.66
C GLU A 62 4.52 -8.12 -5.45
N VAL A 63 3.70 -7.09 -5.27
CA VAL A 63 2.27 -7.24 -5.08
C VAL A 63 1.54 -6.66 -6.27
N ARG A 64 0.67 -7.45 -6.88
CA ARG A 64 -0.23 -7.03 -7.93
C ARG A 64 -1.65 -7.04 -7.40
N VAL A 65 -2.36 -5.93 -7.46
CA VAL A 65 -3.77 -5.91 -7.08
C VAL A 65 -4.65 -6.06 -8.32
N VAL A 66 -5.48 -7.10 -8.36
CA VAL A 66 -6.40 -7.40 -9.47
C VAL A 66 -7.80 -7.58 -8.91
N CYS A 67 -8.76 -6.75 -9.34
CA CYS A 67 -10.16 -6.81 -8.89
C CYS A 67 -10.31 -6.83 -7.35
N GLY A 68 -9.57 -5.99 -6.63
CA GLY A 68 -9.59 -5.93 -5.17
C GLY A 68 -8.89 -7.11 -4.47
N LYS A 69 -8.15 -7.95 -5.20
CA LYS A 69 -7.34 -9.03 -4.62
C LYS A 69 -5.87 -8.67 -4.74
N ALA A 70 -5.16 -8.68 -3.61
CA ALA A 70 -3.72 -8.57 -3.62
C ALA A 70 -3.12 -9.95 -3.92
N GLU A 71 -2.48 -10.07 -5.07
CA GLU A 71 -1.68 -11.21 -5.49
C GLU A 71 -0.22 -10.93 -5.16
N VAL A 72 0.36 -11.77 -4.31
CA VAL A 72 1.76 -11.64 -3.91
C VAL A 72 2.57 -12.72 -4.63
N SER A 73 3.52 -12.30 -5.47
CA SER A 73 4.46 -13.23 -6.11
C SER A 73 5.59 -13.56 -5.14
N VAL A 74 5.31 -14.40 -4.14
CA VAL A 74 6.38 -15.01 -3.34
C VAL A 74 6.86 -16.22 -4.14
N TYR A 75 8.14 -16.25 -4.53
CA TYR A 75 8.78 -17.46 -5.04
C TYR A 75 8.37 -18.64 -4.13
N PHE A 76 7.52 -19.51 -4.66
CA PHE A 76 6.88 -20.71 -4.10
C PHE A 76 5.44 -20.69 -3.57
N HIS A 77 4.79 -19.60 -3.17
CA HIS A 77 3.37 -19.67 -2.74
C HIS A 77 2.62 -18.37 -3.04
N VAL A 78 1.65 -18.40 -3.96
CA VAL A 78 0.70 -17.30 -4.17
C VAL A 78 -0.20 -17.23 -2.95
N VAL A 79 0.00 -16.22 -2.09
CA VAL A 79 -0.91 -15.94 -0.98
C VAL A 79 -1.93 -14.93 -1.48
N LEU A 80 -3.18 -15.37 -1.67
CA LEU A 80 -4.31 -14.48 -1.93
C LEU A 80 -4.66 -13.76 -0.62
N LEU A 81 -4.33 -12.48 -0.53
CA LEU A 81 -4.93 -11.60 0.46
C LEU A 81 -6.24 -11.08 -0.12
N LEU A 82 -7.33 -11.71 0.30
CA LEU A 82 -8.68 -11.20 0.10
C LEU A 82 -8.82 -9.92 0.93
N LEU A 83 -8.71 -8.74 0.29
CA LEU A 83 -9.17 -7.48 0.86
C LEU A 83 -10.70 -7.52 0.88
N SER A 84 -11.25 -8.29 1.83
CA SER A 84 -12.69 -8.40 2.02
C SER A 84 -13.09 -7.38 3.06
N HIS A 85 -13.55 -6.20 2.64
CA HIS A 85 -14.46 -5.40 3.46
C HIS A 85 -15.49 -4.68 2.60
N PHE A 86 -16.73 -5.18 2.72
CA PHE A 86 -17.95 -4.37 2.71
C PHE A 86 -17.89 -3.31 3.80
#